data_AF-A0A818EEF3-F1
#
_entry.id   AF-A0A818EEF3-F1
#
_cell.length_a   1.000
_cell.length_b   1.000
_cell.length_c   1.000
_cell.angle_alpha   90.00
_cell.angle_beta   90.00
_cell.angle_gamma   90.00
#
_symmetry.space_group_name_H-M   'P 1'
#
loop_
_entity.id
_entity.type
_entity.pdbx_description
1 polymer ?
#
loop_
_entity_poly.entity_id
_entity_poly.type
_entity_poly.pdbx_seq_one_letter_code
_entity_poly.pdbx_strand_id
1 'polypeptide(L)' 'AVDANTVMAAMKQYVYNHCPAIAAVGPIEQLREYNRTRSRMYTISH' A
#
# COMPACT_ATOMS: atom_id res chain seq x y z
N ALA A 1 12.80 -8.95 20.62
CA ALA A 1 11.57 -9.65 20.19
C ALA A 1 10.74 -8.67 19.36
N VAL A 2 10.05 -9.15 18.33
CA VAL A 2 9.13 -8.34 17.52
C VAL A 2 7.74 -8.42 18.15
N ASP A 3 7.16 -7.28 18.49
CA ASP A 3 5.83 -7.14 19.08
C ASP A 3 4.87 -6.41 18.12
N ALA A 4 3.58 -6.35 18.45
CA ALA A 4 2.58 -5.71 17.59
C ALA A 4 2.88 -4.22 17.34
N ASN A 5 3.46 -3.53 18.33
CA ASN A 5 3.79 -2.11 18.24
C ASN A 5 4.95 -1.85 17.27
N THR A 6 6.00 -2.66 17.33
CA THR A 6 7.14 -2.59 16.40
C THR A 6 6.72 -2.91 14.96
N VAL A 7 5.84 -3.89 14.75
CA VAL A 7 5.27 -4.16 13.41
C VAL A 7 4.44 -2.99 12.91
N MET A 8 3.54 -2.45 13.74
CA MET A 8 2.71 -1.31 13.37
C MET A 8 3.55 -0.08 13.03
N ALA A 9 4.60 0.21 13.81
CA ALA A 9 5.51 1.33 13.56
C ALA A 9 6.23 1.20 12.21
N ALA A 10 6.75 0.01 11.89
CA ALA A 10 7.41 -0.25 10.62
C ALA A 10 6.44 -0.13 9.43
N MET A 11 5.23 -0.67 9.55
CA MET A 11 4.21 -0.56 8.48
C MET A 11 3.78 0.90 8.26
N LYS A 12 3.65 1.69 9.33
CA LYS A 12 3.37 3.13 9.21
C LYS A 12 4.51 3.90 8.53
N GLN A 13 5.76 3.51 8.79
CA GLN A 13 6.93 4.20 8.24
C GLN A 13 7.17 3.94 6.75
N TYR A 14 6.87 2.73 6.28
CA TYR A 14 7.29 2.33 4.92
C TYR A 14 6.13 2.00 3.98
N VAL A 15 4.96 1.66 4.52
CA VAL A 15 3.82 1.21 3.70
C VAL A 15 2.72 2.27 3.69
N TYR A 16 2.34 2.81 4.84
CA TYR A 16 1.18 3.69 4.96
C TYR A 16 1.35 5.02 4.21
N ASN A 17 0.41 5.34 3.32
CA ASN A 17 0.35 6.58 2.54
C ASN A 17 1.59 6.89 1.68
N HIS A 18 2.37 5.88 1.30
CA HIS A 18 3.46 6.03 0.34
C HIS A 18 2.99 5.80 -1.10
N CYS A 19 3.71 6.38 -2.06
CA CYS A 19 3.46 6.15 -3.49
C CYS A 19 4.06 4.79 -3.91
N PRO A 20 3.22 3.82 -4.37
CA PRO A 20 3.72 2.50 -4.76
C PRO A 20 4.26 2.51 -6.20
N ALA A 21 5.31 1.75 -6.47
CA ALA A 21 5.73 1.45 -7.84
C ALA A 21 4.96 0.21 -8.34
N ILE A 22 4.36 0.28 -9.54
CA ILE A 22 3.58 -0.82 -10.13
C ILE A 22 4.19 -1.17 -11.48
N ALA A 23 4.62 -2.41 -11.65
CA ALA A 23 5.08 -2.96 -12.91
C ALA A 23 4.36 -4.29 -13.15
N ALA A 24 3.78 -4.47 -14.35
CA ALA A 24 3.07 -5.68 -14.73
C ALA A 24 3.23 -5.95 -16.24
N VAL A 25 3.29 -7.22 -16.61
CA VAL A 25 3.44 -7.69 -17.99
C VAL A 25 2.52 -8.90 -18.20
N GLY A 26 1.86 -9.00 -19.36
CA GLY A 26 0.90 -10.06 -19.67
C GLY A 26 -0.55 -9.54 -19.73
N PRO A 27 -1.57 -10.37 -19.46
CA PRO A 27 -2.98 -9.96 -19.50
C PRO A 27 -3.34 -9.08 -18.29
N ILE A 28 -3.00 -7.79 -18.37
CA ILE A 28 -3.10 -6.82 -17.27
C ILE A 28 -4.39 -5.99 -17.28
N GLU A 29 -5.40 -6.41 -18.05
CA GLU A 29 -6.67 -5.68 -18.23
C GLU A 29 -7.43 -5.43 -16.91
N GLN A 30 -7.26 -6.29 -15.91
CA GLN A 30 -7.88 -6.13 -14.58
C GLN A 30 -6.98 -5.44 -13.55
N LEU A 31 -5.76 -5.06 -13.92
CA LEU A 31 -4.87 -4.35 -13.01
C LEU A 31 -5.49 -3.00 -12.64
N ARG A 32 -5.54 -2.72 -11.34
CA ARG A 32 -6.05 -1.44 -10.86
C ARG A 32 -5.12 -0.32 -11.34
N GLU A 33 -5.72 0.69 -11.95
CA GLU A 33 -5.06 1.94 -12.29
C GLU A 33 -4.31 2.51 -11.07
N TYR A 34 -3.21 3.21 -11.34
CA TYR A 34 -2.32 3.76 -10.32
C TYR A 34 -3.07 4.56 -9.24
N ASN A 35 -4.01 5.43 -9.63
CA ASN A 35 -4.78 6.26 -8.69
C ASN A 35 -5.62 5.43 -7.72
N ARG A 36 -6.26 4.36 -8.21
CA ARG A 36 -7.02 3.41 -7.37
C ARG A 36 -6.11 2.62 -6.43
N THR A 37 -4.87 2.38 -6.81
CA THR A 37 -3.91 1.70 -5.95
C THR A 37 -3.35 2.65 -4.90
N ARG A 38 -3.05 3.90 -5.28
CA ARG A 38 -2.58 4.95 -4.37
C ARG A 38 -3.61 5.33 -3.30
N SER A 39 -4.89 5.37 -3.66
CA SER A 39 -5.98 5.68 -2.72
C SER A 39 -6.21 4.57 -1.69
N ARG A 40 -5.72 3.35 -1.94
CA ARG A 40 -5.79 2.23 -0.99
C ARG A 40 -4.61 2.17 -0.02
N MET A 41 -3.63 3.06 -0.16
CA MET A 41 -2.47 3.12 0.75
C MET A 41 -2.79 3.79 2.09
N TYR A 42 -3.98 4.34 2.27
CA TYR A 42 -4.44 4.94 3.51
C TYR A 42 -5.91 4.62 3.75
N THR A 43 -6.34 4.72 5.01
CA THR A 43 -7.74 4.54 5.39
C THR A 43 -8.27 5.86 5.89
N ILE A 44 -9.47 6.23 5.43
CA ILE A 44 -10.25 7.31 6.03
C ILE A 44 -11.20 6.65 7.02
N SER A 45 -10.94 6.81 8.30
CA SER A 45 -11.84 6.39 9.37
C SER A 45 -12.59 7.61 9.86
N HIS A 46 -13.92 7.54 9.82
CA HIS A 46 -14.84 8.59 10.25
C HIS A 46 -15.06 8.57 11.76
#